data_AF-A0A679I257-F1
#
_entry.id   AF-A0A679I257-F1
#
_cell.length_a   1.000
_cell.length_b   1.000
_cell.length_c   1.000
_cell.angle_alpha   90.00
_cell.angle_beta   90.00
_cell.angle_gamma   90.00
#
_symmetry.space_group_name_H-M   'P 1'
#
loop_
_entity.id
_entity.type
_entity.pdbx_description
1 polymer ?
#
loop_
_entity_poly.entity_id
_entity_poly.type
_entity_poly.pdbx_seq_one_letter_code
_entity_poly.pdbx_strand_id
1 'polypeptide(L)' 'MQFKIEIRVPATGEWVFLEMVEETMEAIANYARLLKQVYPEYRVRALDAMTMKAVVMV' A
#
# COMPACT_ATOMS: atom_id res chain seq x y z
N MET A 1 3.71 11.35 -8.51
CA MET A 1 2.33 11.26 -7.96
C MET A 1 2.46 10.89 -6.50
N GLN A 2 1.57 11.33 -5.63
CA GLN A 2 1.67 11.00 -4.21
C GLN A 2 0.69 9.88 -3.85
N PHE A 3 1.18 8.89 -3.09
CA PHE A 3 0.42 7.72 -2.70
C PHE A 3 0.49 7.49 -1.20
N LYS A 4 -0.65 7.12 -0.61
CA LYS A 4 -0.76 6.65 0.76
C LYS A 4 -0.67 5.14 0.79
N ILE A 5 0.35 4.61 1.46
CA ILE A 5 0.52 3.17 1.64
C ILE A 5 -0.14 2.75 2.94
N GLU A 6 -0.97 1.72 2.87
CA GLU A 6 -1.61 1.12 4.02
C GLU A 6 -1.45 -0.40 3.99
N ILE A 7 -1.33 -0.98 5.18
CA ILE A 7 -1.28 -2.42 5.36
C ILE A 7 -2.49 -2.88 6.17
N ARG A 8 -3.02 -4.05 5.85
CA ARG A 8 -4.08 -4.68 6.62
C ARG A 8 -3.49 -5.65 7.63
N VAL A 9 -3.68 -5.37 8.92
CA VAL A 9 -3.20 -6.22 10.00
C VAL A 9 -4.03 -7.51 10.02
N PRO A 10 -3.43 -8.71 9.93
CA PRO A 10 -4.21 -9.96 9.87
C PRO A 10 -5.01 -10.24 11.15
N ALA A 11 -4.45 -9.88 12.30
CA ALA A 11 -5.04 -10.16 13.61
C ALA A 11 -6.32 -9.35 13.87
N THR A 12 -6.35 -8.08 13.47
CA THR A 12 -7.48 -7.16 13.72
C THR A 12 -8.33 -6.90 12.47
N GLY A 13 -7.77 -7.14 11.28
CA GLY A 13 -8.39 -6.81 10.01
C GLY A 13 -8.39 -5.32 9.66
N GLU A 14 -7.75 -4.48 10.48
CA GLU A 14 -7.71 -3.03 10.32
C GLU A 14 -6.67 -2.60 9.28
N TRP A 15 -6.96 -1.48 8.60
CA TRP A 15 -6.00 -0.81 7.73
C TRP A 15 -5.20 0.20 8.54
N VAL A 16 -3.88 0.04 8.53
CA VAL A 16 -2.94 0.91 9.23
C VAL A 16 -2.13 1.67 8.20
N PHE A 17 -2.03 2.98 8.41
CA PHE A 17 -1.16 3.85 7.62
C PHE A 17 0.30 3.51 7.86
N LEU A 18 1.03 3.28 6.77
CA LEU A 18 2.47 3.03 6.79
C LEU A 18 3.24 4.33 6.51
N GLU A 19 3.03 4.90 5.32
CA GLU A 19 3.78 6.07 4.86
C GLU A 19 3.13 6.75 3.64
N MET A 20 3.63 7.94 3.31
CA MET A 20 3.34 8.67 2.07
C MET A 20 4.55 8.59 1.15
N VAL A 21 4.35 8.15 -0.09
CA VAL A 21 5.41 8.00 -1.08
C VAL A 21 5.10 8.84 -2.31
N GLU A 22 6.06 9.64 -2.77
CA GLU A 22 5.96 10.39 -4.02
C GLU A 22 6.77 9.69 -5.10
N GLU A 23 6.07 8.96 -5.98
CA GLU A 23 6.71 8.10 -6.97
C GLU A 23 5.85 7.94 -8.23
N THR A 24 6.32 7.10 -9.16
CA THR A 24 5.52 6.62 -10.30
C THR A 24 4.59 5.46 -9.90
N MET A 25 3.52 5.24 -10.68
CA MET A 25 2.59 4.13 -10.44
C MET A 25 3.28 2.76 -10.46
N GLU A 26 4.24 2.57 -11.36
CA GLU A 26 5.00 1.32 -11.49
C GLU A 26 5.89 1.07 -10.27
N ALA A 27 6.59 2.11 -9.80
CA ALA A 27 7.41 2.02 -8.59
C ALA A 27 6.58 1.64 -7.36
N ILE A 28 5.38 2.22 -7.22
CA ILE A 28 4.46 1.88 -6.12
C ILE A 28 3.92 0.45 -6.23
N ALA A 29 3.59 -0.01 -7.43
CA ALA A 29 3.18 -1.40 -7.62
C ALA A 29 4.28 -2.38 -7.22
N ASN A 30 5.53 -2.08 -7.58
CA ASN A 30 6.69 -2.88 -7.17
C ASN A 30 6.94 -2.79 -5.66
N TYR A 31 6.82 -1.60 -5.07
CA TYR A 31 6.98 -1.41 -3.63
C TYR A 31 5.94 -2.20 -2.84
N ALA A 32 4.67 -2.15 -3.22
CA ALA A 32 3.61 -2.92 -2.57
C ALA A 32 3.87 -4.44 -2.66
N ARG A 33 4.38 -4.93 -3.79
CA ARG A 33 4.78 -6.34 -3.96
C ARG A 33 5.94 -6.72 -3.05
N LEU A 34 6.95 -5.85 -2.90
CA LEU A 34 8.06 -6.09 -1.97
C LEU A 34 7.57 -6.17 -0.54
N LEU A 35 6.72 -5.24 -0.10
CA LEU A 35 6.10 -5.29 1.23
C LEU A 35 5.32 -6.60 1.44
N LYS A 36 4.59 -7.06 0.42
CA LYS A 36 3.87 -8.35 0.46
C LYS A 36 4.81 -9.54 0.55
N GLN A 37 6.01 -9.49 -0.04
CA GLN A 37 7.01 -10.55 0.07
C GLN A 37 7.64 -10.60 1.46
N VAL A 38 7.90 -9.43 2.06
CA VAL A 38 8.47 -9.33 3.41
C VAL A 38 7.45 -9.72 4.49
N TYR A 39 6.18 -9.36 4.27
CA TYR A 39 5.07 -9.64 5.18
C TYR A 39 3.92 -10.37 4.45
N PRO A 40 4.05 -11.68 4.15
CA PRO A 40 3.11 -12.44 3.32
C PRO A 40 1.68 -12.48 3.82
N GLU A 41 1.49 -12.42 5.14
CA GLU A 41 0.20 -12.45 5.79
C GLU A 41 -0.56 -11.12 5.70
N TYR A 42 0.15 -10.00 5.53
CA TYR A 42 -0.45 -8.66 5.43
C TYR A 42 -1.00 -8.43 4.02
N ARG A 43 -2.09 -7.66 3.91
CA ARG A 43 -2.49 -7.08 2.61
C ARG A 43 -1.93 -5.69 2.50
N VAL A 44 -1.49 -5.30 1.32
CA VAL A 44 -0.95 -3.97 1.07
C VAL A 44 -1.82 -3.27 0.05
N ARG A 45 -2.16 -2.01 0.30
CA ARG A 45 -2.80 -1.16 -0.70
C ARG A 45 -2.06 0.17 -0.81
N ALA A 46 -2.02 0.68 -2.04
CA ALA A 46 -1.63 2.06 -2.29
C ALA A 46 -2.88 2.82 -2.73
N LEU A 47 -3.14 3.94 -2.05
CA LEU A 47 -4.19 4.87 -2.40
C LEU A 47 -3.56 6.08 -3.09
N ASP A 48 -4.16 6.56 -4.17
CA ASP A 48 -3.82 7.88 -4.70
C ASP A 48 -4.18 8.95 -3.65
N ALA A 49 -3.23 9.79 -3.26
CA ALA A 49 -3.39 10.71 -2.13
C ALA A 49 -4.48 11.78 -2.35
N MET A 50 -4.76 12.12 -3.60
CA MET A 50 -5.76 13.14 -3.96
C MET A 50 -7.17 12.56 -3.96
N THR A 51 -7.33 11.37 -4.54
CA THR A 51 -8.64 10.75 -4.75
C THR A 51 -9.01 9.72 -3.69
N MET A 52 -8.04 9.32 -2.86
CA MET A 52 -8.15 8.23 -1.87
C MET A 52 -8.60 6.88 -2.47
N LYS A 53 -8.49 6.72 -3.79
CA LYS A 53 -8.83 5.48 -4.48
C LYS A 53 -7.66 4.53 -4.45
N ALA A 54 -7.93 3.25 -4.20
CA ALA A 54 -6.93 2.21 -4.30
C ALA A 54 -6.50 2.03 -5.76
N VAL A 55 -5.22 2.23 -6.01
CA VAL A 55 -4.58 2.06 -7.33
C VAL A 55 -3.78 0.76 -7.40
N VAL A 56 -3.35 0.24 -6.25
CA VAL A 56 -2.69 -1.06 -6.10
C VAL A 56 -3.26 -1.76 -4.88
N MET A 57 -3.45 -3.08 -4.98
CA MET A 57 -3.84 -3.95 -3.87
C MET A 57 -3.25 -5.34 -4.07
N VAL A 58 -2.45 -5.80 -3.12
CA VAL A 58 -1.71 -7.07 -3.15
C VAL A 58 -1.70 -7.79 -1.80
#